data_AF-A0A2H0BCU7-F1
#
_entry.id   AF-A0A2H0BCU7-F1
#
_cell.length_a   1.000
_cell.length_b   1.000
_cell.length_c   1.000
_cell.angle_alpha   90.00
_cell.angle_beta   90.00
_cell.angle_gamma   90.00
#
_symmetry.space_group_name_H-M   'P 1'
#
loop_
_entity.id
_entity.type
_entity.pdbx_description
1 polymer ?
#
loop_
_entity_poly.entity_id
_entity_poly.type
_entity_poly.pdbx_seq_one_letter_code
_entity_poly.pdbx_strand_id
1 'polypeptide(L)'
;MTEEFYHKDIFGTVVNARFGPTEEEVKLLVPGKSGELFNLFTLTDAFGARQKRAAWVLYQKALSVGVPPEAVFFKIVWQIKSMLIASKTKDAGEADMKTFPYNKAKGFLKNFKPGELEKISESLVIDYGRIRKGETEMKILVEKLLLGL
;
A
#
# COMPACT_ATOMS: atom_id res chain seq x y z
N MET A 1 -2.14 22.64 33.72
CA MET A 1 -1.63 21.38 34.30
C MET A 1 -2.60 20.30 33.82
N THR A 2 -2.36 19.78 32.62
CA THR A 2 -3.30 18.91 31.89
C THR A 2 -2.96 17.46 32.22
N GLU A 3 -3.83 16.81 32.99
CA GLU A 3 -3.67 15.42 33.40
C GLU A 3 -3.57 14.51 32.18
N GLU A 4 -2.42 13.84 32.08
CA GLU A 4 -2.17 12.78 31.11
C GLU A 4 -3.10 11.61 31.41
N PHE A 5 -3.93 11.30 30.43
CA PHE A 5 -4.90 10.21 30.41
C PHE A 5 -4.17 8.86 30.33
N TYR A 6 -3.49 8.44 31.40
CA TYR A 6 -2.93 7.10 31.52
C TYR A 6 -3.98 6.15 32.08
N HIS A 7 -4.35 5.13 31.31
CA HIS A 7 -5.12 3.99 31.79
C HIS A 7 -4.32 3.27 32.89
N LYS A 8 -4.63 3.56 34.16
CA LYS A 8 -4.17 2.79 35.32
C LYS A 8 -5.02 1.53 35.45
N ASP A 9 -4.42 0.42 35.85
CA ASP A 9 -5.21 -0.75 36.27
C ASP A 9 -5.90 -0.51 37.62
N ILE A 10 -6.73 -1.47 38.05
CA ILE A 10 -7.43 -1.42 39.35
C ILE A 10 -6.46 -1.38 40.57
N PHE A 11 -5.15 -1.54 40.35
CA PHE A 11 -4.11 -1.46 41.38
C PHE A 11 -3.26 -0.19 41.25
N GLY A 12 -3.64 0.76 40.39
CA GLY A 12 -2.98 2.06 40.27
C GLY A 12 -1.65 2.03 39.52
N THR A 13 -1.28 0.92 38.89
CA THR A 13 -0.06 0.82 38.10
C THR A 13 -0.30 1.38 36.70
N VAL A 14 0.61 2.22 36.20
CA VAL A 14 0.58 2.67 34.80
C VAL A 14 0.99 1.49 33.92
N VAL A 15 -0.01 0.74 33.48
CA VAL A 15 0.18 -0.30 32.47
C VAL A 15 0.17 0.40 31.11
N ASN A 16 1.35 0.56 30.52
CA ASN A 16 1.44 0.78 29.07
C ASN A 16 0.99 -0.52 28.39
N ALA A 17 -0.32 -0.74 28.32
CA ALA A 17 -0.89 -1.81 27.54
C ALA A 17 -0.51 -1.56 26.09
N ARG A 18 0.54 -2.24 25.61
CA ARG A 18 0.79 -2.41 24.19
C ARG A 18 -0.32 -3.32 23.69
N PHE A 19 -1.47 -2.74 23.39
CA PHE A 19 -2.50 -3.43 22.64
C PHE A 19 -1.86 -3.83 21.31
N GLY A 20 -1.69 -5.15 21.12
CA GLY A 20 -1.31 -5.68 19.83
C GLY A 20 -2.35 -5.29 18.77
N PRO A 21 -2.02 -5.37 17.48
CA PRO A 21 -2.99 -5.14 16.43
C PRO A 21 -4.21 -6.03 16.64
N THR A 22 -5.40 -5.48 16.44
CA THR A 22 -6.66 -6.24 16.53
C THR A 22 -6.66 -7.37 15.50
N GLU A 23 -7.48 -8.40 15.69
CA GLU A 23 -7.54 -9.54 14.74
C GLU A 23 -7.85 -9.10 13.30
N GLU A 24 -8.64 -8.04 13.14
CA GLU A 24 -8.95 -7.44 11.84
C GLU A 24 -7.74 -6.73 11.22
N GLU A 25 -6.92 -6.06 12.03
CA GLU A 25 -5.67 -5.43 11.60
C GLU A 25 -4.61 -6.47 11.24
N VAL A 26 -4.50 -7.56 12.01
CA VAL A 26 -3.59 -8.69 11.72
C VAL A 26 -3.89 -9.30 10.35
N LYS A 27 -5.17 -9.42 9.97
CA LYS A 27 -5.59 -9.96 8.66
C LYS A 27 -5.14 -9.09 7.47
N LEU A 28 -4.91 -7.81 7.70
CA LEU A 28 -4.47 -6.85 6.67
C LEU A 28 -2.94 -6.78 6.55
N LEU A 29 -2.23 -7.37 7.52
CA LEU A 29 -0.78 -7.37 7.57
C LEU A 29 -0.21 -8.60 6.88
N VAL A 30 0.87 -8.39 6.13
CA VAL A 30 1.59 -9.51 5.52
C VAL A 30 2.65 -9.98 6.52
N PRO A 31 2.65 -11.28 6.90
CA PRO A 31 3.72 -11.82 7.73
C PRO A 31 5.02 -11.81 6.94
N GLY A 32 5.99 -11.07 7.45
CA GLY A 32 7.36 -11.13 6.99
C GLY A 32 8.03 -12.43 7.43
N LYS A 33 9.15 -12.81 6.78
CA LYS A 33 9.96 -13.97 7.19
C LYS A 33 10.49 -13.85 8.63
N SER A 34 10.58 -12.62 9.15
CA SER A 34 11.00 -12.31 10.53
C SER A 34 9.88 -12.44 11.58
N GLY A 35 8.63 -12.68 11.16
CA GLY A 35 7.45 -12.62 12.04
C GLY A 35 6.93 -11.21 12.28
N GLU A 36 7.64 -10.17 11.81
CA GLU A 36 7.13 -8.79 11.82
C GLU A 36 6.06 -8.60 10.75
N LEU A 37 4.97 -7.94 11.15
CA LEU A 37 3.81 -7.68 10.32
C LEU A 37 3.99 -6.34 9.57
N PHE A 38 3.88 -6.36 8.24
CA PHE A 38 3.95 -5.14 7.42
C PHE A 38 2.61 -4.75 6.80
N ASN A 39 2.24 -3.48 6.94
CA ASN A 39 1.05 -2.93 6.33
C ASN A 39 1.33 -2.41 4.91
N LEU A 40 1.03 -3.24 3.90
CA LEU A 40 1.18 -2.88 2.49
C LEU A 40 0.30 -1.69 2.05
N PHE A 41 -0.79 -1.37 2.77
CA PHE A 41 -1.63 -0.23 2.43
C PHE A 41 -0.89 1.10 2.63
N THR A 42 0.03 1.19 3.59
CA THR A 42 0.85 2.39 3.79
C THR A 42 1.70 2.71 2.56
N LEU A 43 2.21 1.67 1.90
CA LEU A 43 2.99 1.79 0.67
C LEU A 43 2.10 2.24 -0.49
N THR A 44 0.93 1.64 -0.67
CA THR A 44 -0.01 2.06 -1.73
C THR A 44 -0.54 3.47 -1.52
N ASP A 45 -0.64 3.91 -0.27
CA ASP A 45 -1.07 5.27 0.05
C ASP A 45 0.03 6.27 -0.32
N ALA A 46 1.29 5.98 0.02
CA ALA A 46 2.42 6.80 -0.41
C ALA A 46 2.54 6.85 -1.94
N PHE A 47 2.28 5.72 -2.62
CA PHE A 47 2.23 5.65 -4.08
C PHE A 47 1.12 6.55 -4.66
N GLY A 48 -0.12 6.39 -4.20
CA GLY A 48 -1.27 7.20 -4.66
C GLY A 48 -1.15 8.68 -4.30
N ALA A 49 -0.47 9.00 -3.21
CA ALA A 49 -0.13 10.36 -2.82
C ALA A 49 1.07 10.95 -3.57
N ARG A 50 1.70 10.20 -4.49
CA ARG A 50 2.92 10.59 -5.22
C ARG A 50 4.10 10.96 -4.34
N GLN A 51 4.20 10.33 -3.18
CA GLN A 51 5.31 10.54 -2.27
C GLN A 51 6.44 9.57 -2.62
N LYS A 52 7.14 9.81 -3.74
CA LYS A 52 8.22 8.96 -4.26
C LYS A 52 9.20 8.46 -3.19
N ARG A 53 9.76 9.40 -2.40
CA ARG A 53 10.71 9.05 -1.32
C ARG A 53 10.07 8.17 -0.26
N ALA A 54 8.85 8.50 0.18
CA ALA A 54 8.16 7.73 1.21
C ALA A 54 7.81 6.32 0.71
N ALA A 55 7.31 6.21 -0.53
CA ALA A 55 6.97 4.93 -1.14
C ALA A 55 8.21 4.03 -1.27
N TRP A 56 9.36 4.57 -1.70
CA TRP A 56 10.61 3.82 -1.78
C TRP A 56 11.13 3.39 -0.40
N VAL A 57 11.10 4.25 0.62
CA VAL A 57 11.51 3.88 1.99
C VAL A 57 10.60 2.78 2.55
N LEU A 58 9.28 2.89 2.35
CA LEU A 58 8.33 1.87 2.77
C LEU A 58 8.57 0.54 2.04
N TYR A 59 8.96 0.58 0.77
CA TYR A 59 9.33 -0.60 0.01
C TYR A 59 10.58 -1.27 0.60
N GLN A 60 11.64 -0.52 0.88
CA GLN A 60 12.84 -1.07 1.52
C GLN A 60 12.51 -1.68 2.90
N LYS A 61 11.63 -1.04 3.68
CA LYS A 61 11.15 -1.59 4.95
C LYS A 61 10.34 -2.89 4.77
N ALA A 62 9.50 -2.97 3.73
CA ALA A 62 8.77 -4.20 3.41
C ALA A 62 9.75 -5.35 3.09
N LEU A 63 10.79 -5.07 2.30
CA LEU A 63 11.83 -6.05 1.99
C LEU A 63 12.63 -6.46 3.23
N SER A 64 12.97 -5.53 4.13
CA SER A 64 13.78 -5.82 5.31
C SER A 64 13.08 -6.77 6.29
N VAL A 65 11.75 -6.70 6.38
CA VAL A 65 10.97 -7.65 7.21
C VAL A 65 10.67 -8.96 6.47
N GLY A 66 11.01 -9.05 5.18
CA GLY A 66 10.90 -10.27 4.37
C GLY A 66 9.61 -10.40 3.56
N VAL A 67 8.88 -9.30 3.31
CA VAL A 67 7.76 -9.30 2.37
C VAL A 67 8.30 -9.55 0.95
N PRO A 68 7.75 -10.52 0.21
CA PRO A 68 8.21 -10.79 -1.15
C PRO A 68 7.90 -9.60 -2.08
N PRO A 69 8.83 -9.20 -2.97
CA PRO A 69 8.60 -8.13 -3.95
C PRO A 69 7.31 -8.29 -4.76
N GLU A 70 6.91 -9.52 -5.05
CA GLU A 70 5.69 -9.88 -5.78
C GLU A 70 4.43 -9.44 -5.02
N ALA A 71 4.40 -9.60 -3.71
CA ALA A 71 3.26 -9.16 -2.90
C ALA A 71 3.11 -7.63 -2.94
N VAL A 72 4.23 -6.90 -2.88
CA VAL A 72 4.24 -5.44 -3.06
C VAL A 72 3.76 -5.08 -4.47
N PHE A 73 4.29 -5.73 -5.50
CA PHE A 73 3.93 -5.50 -6.90
C PHE A 73 2.43 -5.65 -7.14
N PHE A 74 1.84 -6.80 -6.77
CA PHE A 74 0.42 -7.04 -6.98
C PHE A 74 -0.46 -6.08 -6.17
N LYS A 75 0.02 -5.62 -5.01
CA LYS A 75 -0.68 -4.59 -4.25
C LYS A 75 -0.69 -3.23 -4.97
N ILE A 76 0.42 -2.83 -5.57
CA ILE A 76 0.49 -1.60 -6.39
C ILE A 76 -0.39 -1.74 -7.64
N VAL A 77 -0.35 -2.89 -8.32
CA VAL A 77 -1.24 -3.18 -9.46
C VAL A 77 -2.70 -3.03 -9.07
N TRP A 78 -3.10 -3.57 -7.91
CA TRP A 78 -4.46 -3.43 -7.41
C TRP A 78 -4.83 -1.96 -7.15
N GLN A 79 -3.93 -1.18 -6.54
CA GLN A 79 -4.16 0.26 -6.32
C GLN A 79 -4.35 1.03 -7.62
N ILE A 80 -3.49 0.80 -8.63
CA ILE A 80 -3.59 1.44 -9.94
C ILE A 80 -4.90 1.05 -10.63
N LYS A 81 -5.26 -0.23 -10.60
CA LYS A 81 -6.54 -0.72 -11.13
C LYS A 81 -7.72 -0.03 -10.45
N SER A 82 -7.71 0.08 -9.12
CA SER A 82 -8.77 0.77 -8.38
C SER A 82 -8.86 2.25 -8.77
N MET A 83 -7.73 2.92 -8.99
CA MET A 83 -7.72 4.31 -9.47
C MET A 83 -8.27 4.42 -10.90
N LEU A 84 -7.88 3.52 -11.82
CA LEU A 84 -8.42 3.50 -13.18
C LEU A 84 -9.92 3.22 -13.24
N ILE A 85 -10.44 2.36 -12.35
CA ILE A 85 -11.89 2.14 -12.24
C ILE A 85 -12.56 3.41 -11.71
N ALA A 86 -12.01 3.99 -10.63
CA ALA A 86 -12.54 5.22 -10.05
C ALA A 86 -12.47 6.41 -11.01
N SER A 87 -11.53 6.45 -11.96
CA SER A 87 -11.47 7.53 -12.96
C SER A 87 -12.57 7.42 -14.02
N LYS A 88 -13.12 6.22 -14.24
CA LYS A 88 -14.12 5.93 -15.28
C LYS A 88 -15.55 5.77 -14.77
N THR A 89 -15.74 5.81 -13.45
CA THR A 89 -17.04 5.63 -12.79
C THR A 89 -17.34 6.83 -11.89
N LYS A 90 -18.61 7.00 -11.54
CA LYS A 90 -19.11 8.10 -10.72
C LYS A 90 -19.03 7.77 -9.23
N ASP A 91 -19.40 6.56 -8.86
CA ASP A 91 -19.45 6.11 -7.47
C ASP A 91 -19.08 4.63 -7.30
N ALA A 92 -19.01 4.21 -6.03
CA ALA A 92 -18.63 2.85 -5.65
C ALA A 92 -19.66 1.79 -6.08
N GLY A 93 -20.94 2.16 -6.19
CA GLY A 93 -22.01 1.27 -6.61
C GLY A 93 -21.93 0.95 -8.10
N GLU A 94 -21.69 1.96 -8.93
CA GLU A 94 -21.43 1.77 -10.37
C GLU A 94 -20.20 0.88 -10.63
N ALA A 95 -19.18 1.00 -9.78
CA ALA A 95 -17.95 0.23 -9.89
C ALA A 95 -18.02 -1.20 -9.32
N ASP A 96 -19.14 -1.60 -8.69
CA ASP A 96 -19.26 -2.83 -7.89
C ASP A 96 -18.10 -2.99 -6.88
N MET A 97 -17.77 -1.90 -6.17
CA MET A 97 -16.68 -1.81 -5.21
C MET A 97 -17.17 -1.39 -3.83
N LYS A 98 -16.44 -1.80 -2.78
CA LYS A 98 -16.65 -1.22 -1.45
C LYS A 98 -16.33 0.27 -1.45
N THR A 99 -17.13 1.04 -0.68
CA THR A 99 -17.05 2.51 -0.62
C THR A 99 -15.68 3.03 -0.19
N PHE A 100 -15.05 2.42 0.83
CA PHE A 100 -13.77 2.91 1.35
C PHE A 100 -12.62 2.79 0.32
N PRO A 101 -12.32 1.62 -0.27
CA PRO A 101 -11.32 1.52 -1.33
C PRO A 101 -11.59 2.42 -2.54
N TYR A 102 -12.85 2.52 -2.95
CA TYR A 102 -13.26 3.36 -4.07
C TYR A 102 -12.93 4.83 -3.81
N ASN A 103 -13.43 5.39 -2.71
CA ASN A 103 -13.24 6.80 -2.36
C ASN A 103 -11.77 7.12 -2.16
N LYS A 104 -11.00 6.21 -1.56
CA LYS A 104 -9.56 6.34 -1.40
C LYS A 104 -8.84 6.45 -2.75
N ALA A 105 -9.15 5.54 -3.67
CA ALA A 105 -8.58 5.55 -5.02
C ALA A 105 -9.00 6.83 -5.79
N LYS A 106 -10.29 7.21 -5.72
CA LYS A 106 -10.82 8.44 -6.32
C LYS A 106 -10.08 9.68 -5.80
N GLY A 107 -9.81 9.75 -4.49
CA GLY A 107 -9.10 10.86 -3.86
C GLY A 107 -7.65 11.05 -4.34
N PHE A 108 -7.00 9.98 -4.83
CA PHE A 108 -5.64 10.05 -5.36
C PHE A 108 -5.57 10.50 -6.82
N LEU A 109 -6.68 10.47 -7.58
CA LEU A 109 -6.68 10.81 -9.00
C LEU A 109 -6.16 12.23 -9.29
N LYS A 110 -6.43 13.17 -8.40
CA LYS A 110 -5.95 14.57 -8.49
C LYS A 110 -4.42 14.69 -8.54
N ASN A 111 -3.69 13.67 -8.11
CA ASN A 111 -2.23 13.66 -8.10
C ASN A 111 -1.63 13.13 -9.43
N PHE A 112 -2.46 12.74 -10.41
CA PHE A 112 -2.02 12.14 -11.66
C PHE A 112 -2.49 12.95 -12.86
N LYS A 113 -1.64 13.06 -13.89
CA LYS A 113 -2.02 13.73 -15.13
C LYS A 113 -3.00 12.85 -15.92
N PRO A 114 -3.84 13.44 -16.77
CA PRO A 114 -4.69 12.67 -17.68
C PRO A 114 -3.87 11.69 -18.53
N GLY A 115 -4.31 10.43 -18.61
CA GLY A 115 -3.65 9.38 -19.40
C GLY A 115 -2.40 8.76 -18.75
N GLU A 116 -1.95 9.27 -17.60
CA GLU A 116 -0.71 8.80 -16.97
C GLU A 116 -0.88 7.46 -16.27
N LEU A 117 -2.02 7.23 -15.61
CA LEU A 117 -2.31 5.95 -14.96
C LEU A 117 -2.43 4.81 -15.97
N GLU A 118 -2.96 5.09 -17.16
CA GLU A 118 -3.03 4.16 -18.28
C GLU A 118 -1.63 3.75 -18.74
N LYS A 119 -0.72 4.72 -18.91
CA LYS A 119 0.68 4.47 -19.26
C LYS A 119 1.41 3.63 -18.21
N ILE A 120 1.23 3.97 -16.93
CA ILE A 120 1.81 3.19 -15.83
C ILE A 120 1.24 1.77 -15.83
N SER A 121 -0.06 1.61 -16.04
CA SER A 121 -0.69 0.28 -16.11
C SER A 121 -0.17 -0.54 -17.28
N GLU A 122 0.02 0.07 -18.46
CA GLU A 122 0.58 -0.58 -19.64
C GLU A 122 2.02 -1.03 -19.40
N SER A 123 2.87 -0.16 -18.84
CA SER A 123 4.26 -0.51 -18.54
C SER A 123 4.36 -1.68 -17.56
N LEU A 124 3.47 -1.74 -16.55
CA LEU A 124 3.45 -2.84 -15.58
C LEU A 124 3.14 -4.20 -16.22
N VAL A 125 2.21 -4.25 -17.17
CA VAL A 125 1.88 -5.49 -17.88
C VAL A 125 3.06 -5.95 -18.74
N ILE A 126 3.69 -5.02 -19.46
CA ILE A 126 4.88 -5.29 -20.29
C ILE A 126 6.02 -5.81 -19.40
N ASP A 127 6.36 -5.10 -18.35
CA ASP A 127 7.48 -5.43 -17.49
C ASP A 127 7.24 -6.73 -16.69
N TYR A 128 6.00 -7.02 -16.31
CA TYR A 128 5.65 -8.33 -15.73
C TYR A 128 5.87 -9.48 -16.72
N GLY A 129 5.58 -9.25 -18.01
CA GLY A 129 5.93 -10.19 -19.08
C GLY A 129 7.45 -10.42 -19.19
N ARG A 130 8.25 -9.36 -19.03
CA ARG A 130 9.72 -9.46 -19.02
C ARG A 130 10.25 -10.27 -17.83
N ILE A 131 9.65 -10.11 -16.65
CA ILE A 131 9.97 -10.93 -15.46
C ILE A 131 9.70 -12.40 -15.75
N ARG A 132 8.54 -12.73 -16.35
CA ARG A 132 8.18 -14.12 -16.69
C ARG A 132 9.14 -14.77 -17.68
N LYS A 133 9.83 -13.97 -18.51
CA LYS A 133 10.86 -14.41 -19.45
C LYS A 133 12.27 -14.47 -18.83
N GLY A 134 12.43 -14.05 -17.57
CA GLY A 134 13.73 -13.99 -16.90
C GLY A 134 14.61 -12.81 -17.33
N GLU A 135 14.05 -11.79 -17.99
CA GLU A 135 14.81 -10.63 -18.49
C GLU A 135 15.10 -9.58 -17.39
N THR A 136 14.36 -9.64 -16.27
CA THR A 136 14.53 -8.74 -15.12
C THR A 136 13.97 -9.36 -13.85
N GLU A 137 14.37 -8.83 -12.70
CA GLU A 137 13.85 -9.23 -11.40
C GLU A 137 12.68 -8.36 -10.93
N MET A 138 11.75 -8.96 -10.17
CA MET A 138 10.61 -8.28 -9.57
C MET A 138 11.03 -7.11 -8.67
N LYS A 139 12.11 -7.31 -7.90
CA LYS A 139 12.65 -6.29 -7.00
C LYS A 139 13.04 -5.01 -7.76
N ILE A 140 13.76 -5.17 -8.86
CA ILE A 140 14.26 -4.07 -9.69
C ILE A 140 13.09 -3.35 -10.38
N LEU A 141 12.09 -4.10 -10.87
CA LEU A 141 10.89 -3.51 -11.48
C LEU A 141 10.16 -2.60 -10.48
N VAL A 142 9.81 -3.13 -9.31
CA VAL A 142 9.09 -2.36 -8.28
C VAL A 142 9.88 -1.11 -7.88
N GLU A 143 11.20 -1.22 -7.71
CA GLU A 143 12.04 -0.08 -7.41
C GLU A 143 12.02 0.99 -8.52
N LYS A 144 12.18 0.58 -9.79
CA LYS A 144 12.10 1.50 -10.93
C LYS A 144 10.74 2.18 -11.02
N LEU A 145 9.66 1.45 -10.78
CA LEU A 145 8.30 1.99 -10.75
C LEU A 145 8.16 3.09 -9.67
N LEU A 146 8.58 2.79 -8.44
CA LEU A 146 8.47 3.74 -7.33
C LEU A 146 9.34 4.98 -7.52
N LEU A 147 10.53 4.82 -8.11
CA LEU A 147 11.42 5.92 -8.44
C LEU A 147 10.99 6.70 -9.70
N GLY A 148 10.08 6.15 -10.50
CA GLY A 148 9.53 6.81 -11.69
C GLY A 148 8.33 7.72 -11.44
N LEU A 149 7.77 7.70 -10.21
CA LEU A 149 6.68 8.58 -9.77
C LEU A 149 7.02 10.06 -9.82
#